data_AF-A0A973GET8-F1
#
_entry.id   AF-A0A973GET8-F1
#
_cell.length_a   1.000
_cell.length_b   1.000
_cell.length_c   1.000
_cell.angle_alpha   90.00
_cell.angle_beta   90.00
_cell.angle_gamma   90.00
#
_symmetry.space_group_name_H-M   'P 1'
#
loop_
_entity.id
_entity.type
_entity.pdbx_description
1 polymer ?
#
loop_
_entity_poly.entity_id
_entity_poly.type
_entity_poly.pdbx_seq_one_letter_code
_entity_poly.pdbx_strand_id
1 'polypeptide(L)'
;MRNIFSHLGPIGHGLLAGSVMLGSIAIAYFGVPFSSMEYDADGESETANVFDMFNASKTQEEETPLIISASHVRIPEPLKAVYMTACAAATPSFREHIVNIAETTAVNAVIIDIKDYSGTISFATGIPELDDATENAPGCVVNDMKEFVADLHAKHVYVIGRITVFQDPYYAPKHPSLAVQRKSDGAVWKDRKGISFVDVSAQEYWDVIVSLSRASYLAGFDELNYDYVRFPSDGNMTDIRFPKSATILAENGEQGKAIALENFFIYLSTKMHETEWLPKGDTGPMLSADLFGMTASNTDDLGIGQVLERAAPHFDFIAPMVYPSHYPPQFNGYADPNDHPYDIIKYAMDTASARLVAIGESPLKLRPWLQDFDYPVDYTPAMVSAQIRATYDAGLTSWMMWDPANTYTPSVLSN
;
A
#
# COMPACT_ATOMS: atom_id res chain seq x y z
N MET A 1 -14.16 25.03 -8.28
CA MET A 1 -15.19 25.16 -9.34
C MET A 1 -16.52 25.54 -8.69
N ARG A 2 -17.16 26.63 -9.16
CA ARG A 2 -18.41 27.19 -8.61
C ARG A 2 -19.65 26.60 -9.31
N ASN A 3 -20.64 26.24 -8.48
CA ASN A 3 -22.11 26.21 -8.60
C ASN A 3 -22.84 26.10 -9.95
N ILE A 4 -23.90 25.27 -9.95
CA ILE A 4 -25.26 25.37 -10.55
C ILE A 4 -25.82 23.90 -10.48
N PHE A 5 -26.86 23.48 -9.72
CA PHE A 5 -28.28 23.86 -9.64
C PHE A 5 -28.90 23.41 -8.29
N SER A 6 -29.97 24.08 -7.89
CA SER A 6 -30.84 23.77 -6.75
C SER A 6 -32.30 23.58 -7.19
N HIS A 7 -33.02 22.62 -6.60
CA HIS A 7 -34.39 22.71 -6.04
C HIS A 7 -35.19 21.40 -6.13
N LEU A 8 -35.58 20.86 -4.97
CA LEU A 8 -36.98 20.68 -4.48
C LEU A 8 -36.97 19.79 -3.21
N GLY A 9 -37.71 20.20 -2.17
CA GLY A 9 -38.14 19.36 -1.02
C GLY A 9 -39.66 19.47 -0.87
N PRO A 10 -40.29 19.21 0.30
CA PRO A 10 -39.99 18.32 1.44
C PRO A 10 -41.21 17.42 1.82
N ILE A 11 -41.20 16.77 3.01
CA ILE A 11 -42.31 16.27 3.92
C ILE A 11 -41.76 15.00 4.66
N GLY A 12 -41.87 14.72 5.97
CA GLY A 12 -42.41 15.36 7.17
C GLY A 12 -42.35 14.40 8.41
N HIS A 13 -41.94 14.93 9.58
CA HIS A 13 -42.34 14.71 11.01
C HIS A 13 -42.53 13.32 11.72
N GLY A 14 -41.97 13.25 12.95
CA GLY A 14 -42.37 12.43 14.14
C GLY A 14 -41.16 12.02 15.02
N LEU A 15 -40.76 12.58 16.20
CA LEU A 15 -41.34 12.69 17.58
C LEU A 15 -41.70 11.29 18.17
N LEU A 16 -41.28 10.76 19.34
CA LEU A 16 -40.91 11.18 20.72
C LEU A 16 -40.03 10.05 21.37
N ALA A 17 -38.99 10.34 22.17
CA ALA A 17 -38.91 10.33 23.66
C ALA A 17 -38.77 8.97 24.39
N GLY A 18 -37.86 8.92 25.39
CA GLY A 18 -37.86 7.89 26.45
C GLY A 18 -36.49 7.62 27.08
N SER A 19 -36.31 8.04 28.33
CA SER A 19 -35.07 8.09 29.12
C SER A 19 -34.97 6.98 30.20
N VAL A 20 -33.79 6.88 30.82
CA VAL A 20 -33.48 6.58 32.27
C VAL A 20 -32.46 5.43 32.54
N MET A 21 -31.25 5.92 32.82
CA MET A 21 -30.15 5.60 33.77
C MET A 21 -30.27 4.58 34.95
N LEU A 22 -29.06 4.13 35.39
CA LEU A 22 -28.58 3.57 36.69
C LEU A 22 -28.41 2.03 36.73
N GLY A 23 -27.32 1.39 37.19
CA GLY A 23 -26.06 1.77 37.88
C GLY A 23 -25.59 0.61 38.81
N SER A 24 -24.30 0.56 39.18
CA SER A 24 -23.58 -0.27 40.22
C SER A 24 -22.78 -1.50 39.71
N ILE A 25 -21.42 -1.59 39.76
CA ILE A 25 -20.45 -1.75 40.91
C ILE A 25 -20.62 -3.13 41.59
N ALA A 26 -19.65 -4.04 41.87
CA ALA A 26 -18.18 -4.09 41.84
C ALA A 26 -17.62 -5.51 42.18
N ILE A 27 -16.34 -5.72 41.83
CA ILE A 27 -15.23 -6.40 42.54
C ILE A 27 -15.15 -7.95 42.65
N ALA A 28 -13.94 -8.40 42.29
CA ALA A 28 -13.34 -9.73 42.22
C ALA A 28 -13.09 -10.44 43.56
N TYR A 29 -12.73 -11.73 43.53
CA TYR A 29 -11.62 -12.29 44.34
C TYR A 29 -11.14 -13.66 43.83
N PHE A 30 -9.81 -13.86 43.93
CA PHE A 30 -8.97 -15.00 43.54
C PHE A 30 -9.18 -16.28 44.37
N GLY A 31 -8.82 -17.44 43.81
CA GLY A 31 -8.53 -18.67 44.57
C GLY A 31 -7.80 -19.73 43.75
N VAL A 32 -6.49 -19.90 44.00
CA VAL A 32 -5.69 -21.07 43.60
C VAL A 32 -5.24 -21.77 44.88
N PRO A 33 -5.30 -23.10 44.96
CA PRO A 33 -4.44 -23.85 45.87
C PRO A 33 -3.46 -24.76 45.12
N PHE A 34 -2.19 -24.62 45.52
CA PHE A 34 -1.10 -25.59 45.38
C PHE A 34 -1.42 -26.88 46.12
N SER A 35 -0.94 -28.02 45.60
CA SER A 35 -0.60 -29.20 46.41
C SER A 35 0.60 -29.96 45.82
N SER A 36 1.37 -30.52 46.74
CA SER A 36 2.78 -30.96 46.70
C SER A 36 3.02 -32.37 46.15
N MET A 37 4.25 -32.58 45.66
CA MET A 37 4.88 -33.88 45.34
C MET A 37 5.12 -34.74 46.58
N GLU A 38 5.00 -36.06 46.41
CA GLU A 38 5.57 -37.08 47.29
C GLU A 38 6.07 -38.25 46.40
N TYR A 39 7.29 -38.72 46.65
CA TYR A 39 7.99 -39.78 45.91
C TYR A 39 7.99 -41.05 46.76
N ASP A 40 7.75 -42.21 46.13
CA ASP A 40 8.07 -43.53 46.70
C ASP A 40 8.90 -44.34 45.70
N ALA A 41 9.94 -44.99 46.22
CA ALA A 41 10.90 -45.80 45.50
C ALA A 41 10.84 -47.23 46.04
N ASP A 42 10.64 -48.22 45.16
CA ASP A 42 10.99 -49.63 45.38
C ASP A 42 10.91 -50.42 44.06
N GLY A 43 11.93 -51.23 43.76
CA GLY A 43 11.90 -52.25 42.70
C GLY A 43 13.22 -52.45 41.94
N GLU A 44 13.85 -53.60 42.14
CA GLU A 44 15.23 -53.96 41.80
C GLU A 44 15.56 -54.22 40.31
N SER A 45 16.80 -53.84 39.95
CA SER A 45 17.83 -54.51 39.12
C SER A 45 17.44 -55.41 37.92
N GLU A 46 17.74 -54.93 36.71
CA GLU A 46 18.31 -55.76 35.64
C GLU A 46 19.49 -55.04 34.96
N THR A 47 20.63 -55.73 34.87
CA THR A 47 21.86 -55.29 34.21
C THR A 47 21.81 -55.62 32.73
N ALA A 48 21.80 -54.61 31.85
CA ALA A 48 22.00 -54.79 30.42
C ALA A 48 22.85 -53.67 29.80
N ASN A 49 24.03 -54.08 29.35
CA ASN A 49 24.91 -53.51 28.32
C ASN A 49 24.90 -51.98 28.06
N VAL A 50 25.97 -51.32 28.53
CA VAL A 50 26.38 -49.94 28.21
C VAL A 50 26.60 -49.69 26.70
N PHE A 51 26.57 -50.75 25.86
CA PHE A 51 26.73 -50.66 24.41
C PHE A 51 25.41 -50.38 23.64
N ASP A 52 24.24 -50.54 24.27
CA ASP A 52 22.93 -50.20 23.65
C ASP A 52 22.46 -48.77 23.96
N MET A 53 23.11 -48.08 24.91
CA MET A 53 22.81 -46.67 25.24
C MET A 53 23.32 -45.67 24.19
N PHE A 54 24.15 -46.10 23.23
CA PHE A 54 24.67 -45.22 22.16
C PHE A 54 23.91 -45.32 20.83
N ASN A 55 22.92 -46.21 20.71
CA ASN A 55 22.12 -46.38 19.48
C ASN A 55 20.61 -46.10 19.65
N ALA A 56 20.18 -45.61 20.82
CA ALA A 56 18.79 -45.26 21.11
C ALA A 56 18.54 -43.74 21.22
N SER A 57 19.38 -42.91 20.58
CA SER A 57 19.07 -41.50 20.31
C SER A 57 18.90 -41.29 18.82
N LYS A 58 17.90 -41.97 18.24
CA LYS A 58 17.20 -41.40 17.07
C LYS A 58 16.23 -40.38 17.63
N THR A 59 16.73 -39.17 17.82
CA THR A 59 15.90 -37.98 17.87
C THR A 59 15.02 -38.04 16.63
N GLN A 60 13.71 -38.17 16.82
CA GLN A 60 12.78 -37.76 15.77
C GLN A 60 13.07 -36.29 15.56
N GLU A 61 13.78 -35.96 14.47
CA GLU A 61 13.63 -34.66 13.86
C GLU A 61 12.13 -34.55 13.56
N GLU A 62 11.40 -33.81 14.41
CA GLU A 62 10.24 -33.08 13.93
C GLU A 62 10.75 -32.35 12.70
N GLU A 63 10.32 -32.79 11.51
CA GLU A 63 10.43 -32.01 10.30
C GLU A 63 9.68 -30.71 10.60
N THR A 64 10.44 -29.73 11.10
CA THR A 64 10.01 -28.35 11.11
C THR A 64 9.68 -28.10 9.64
N PRO A 65 8.43 -27.75 9.29
CA PRO A 65 8.08 -27.53 7.90
C PRO A 65 9.14 -26.58 7.36
N LEU A 66 9.80 -26.97 6.26
CA LEU A 66 10.71 -26.12 5.52
C LEU A 66 9.95 -24.81 5.32
N ILE A 67 10.25 -23.82 6.16
CA ILE A 67 9.90 -22.44 5.88
C ILE A 67 10.73 -22.21 4.63
N ILE A 68 10.08 -22.32 3.46
CA ILE A 68 10.61 -21.72 2.26
C ILE A 68 10.69 -20.25 2.65
N SER A 69 11.86 -19.85 3.13
CA SER A 69 12.18 -18.44 3.29
C SER A 69 11.89 -17.87 1.91
N ALA A 70 10.93 -16.95 1.83
CA ALA A 70 10.67 -16.19 0.63
C ALA A 70 12.02 -15.79 0.02
N SER A 71 12.29 -16.24 -1.21
CA SER A 71 13.52 -15.89 -1.88
C SER A 71 13.31 -14.51 -2.47
N HIS A 72 13.97 -13.49 -1.94
CA HIS A 72 13.91 -12.15 -2.52
C HIS A 72 14.97 -11.97 -3.60
N VAL A 73 14.63 -11.26 -4.67
CA VAL A 73 15.55 -10.93 -5.75
C VAL A 73 16.06 -9.51 -5.63
N ARG A 74 17.25 -9.25 -6.19
CA ARG A 74 17.81 -7.89 -6.17
C ARG A 74 17.01 -6.97 -7.09
N ILE A 75 16.90 -5.72 -6.67
CA ILE A 75 16.33 -4.66 -7.50
C ILE A 75 17.10 -4.59 -8.83
N PRO A 76 16.41 -4.61 -9.99
CA PRO A 76 17.02 -4.32 -11.27
C PRO A 76 17.33 -2.83 -11.40
N GLU A 77 18.49 -2.50 -11.98
CA GLU A 77 18.91 -1.13 -12.26
C GLU A 77 19.27 -1.00 -13.76
N PRO A 78 18.42 -0.36 -14.58
CA PRO A 78 17.16 0.31 -14.23
C PRO A 78 15.98 -0.63 -13.95
N LEU A 79 14.99 -0.13 -13.21
CA LEU A 79 13.70 -0.80 -12.98
C LEU A 79 12.64 -0.27 -13.96
N LYS A 80 12.02 -1.17 -14.71
CA LYS A 80 10.97 -0.89 -15.68
C LYS A 80 9.80 -1.81 -15.40
N ALA A 81 8.72 -1.25 -14.87
CA ALA A 81 7.63 -2.04 -14.32
C ALA A 81 6.31 -1.82 -15.04
N VAL A 82 5.44 -2.84 -15.02
CA VAL A 82 4.04 -2.75 -15.45
C VAL A 82 3.12 -3.18 -14.31
N TYR A 83 1.98 -2.51 -14.20
CA TYR A 83 0.96 -2.83 -13.20
C TYR A 83 0.07 -4.03 -13.58
N MET A 84 -0.34 -4.80 -12.59
CA MET A 84 -1.24 -5.93 -12.65
C MET A 84 -2.27 -5.80 -11.53
N THR A 85 -3.55 -5.69 -11.89
CA THR A 85 -4.64 -5.74 -10.89
C THR A 85 -4.68 -7.11 -10.20
N ALA A 86 -5.24 -7.19 -8.99
CA ALA A 86 -5.48 -8.47 -8.33
C ALA A 86 -6.34 -9.42 -9.19
N CYS A 87 -7.29 -8.87 -9.97
CA CYS A 87 -8.15 -9.65 -10.86
C CYS A 87 -7.37 -10.23 -12.05
N ALA A 88 -6.47 -9.44 -12.66
CA ALA A 88 -5.59 -9.92 -13.71
C ALA A 88 -4.63 -10.99 -13.19
N ALA A 89 -4.07 -10.78 -11.99
CA ALA A 89 -3.26 -11.77 -11.30
C ALA A 89 -4.05 -13.06 -10.99
N ALA A 90 -5.33 -12.97 -10.64
CA ALA A 90 -6.17 -14.14 -10.36
C ALA A 90 -6.64 -14.88 -11.62
N THR A 91 -6.54 -14.26 -12.81
CA THR A 91 -7.06 -14.82 -14.06
C THR A 91 -5.92 -15.33 -14.95
N PRO A 92 -5.79 -16.65 -15.21
CA PRO A 92 -4.61 -17.22 -15.87
C PRO A 92 -4.22 -16.56 -17.20
N SER A 93 -5.18 -16.25 -18.07
CA SER A 93 -4.90 -15.63 -19.37
C SER A 93 -4.37 -14.20 -19.27
N PHE A 94 -4.89 -13.39 -18.33
CA PHE A 94 -4.39 -12.03 -18.11
C PHE A 94 -3.04 -12.06 -17.39
N ARG A 95 -2.88 -12.95 -16.41
CA ARG A 95 -1.61 -13.21 -15.74
C ARG A 95 -0.52 -13.55 -16.76
N GLU A 96 -0.76 -14.54 -17.62
CA GLU A 96 0.19 -14.97 -18.65
C GLU A 96 0.52 -13.84 -19.64
N HIS A 97 -0.48 -13.03 -20.02
CA HIS A 97 -0.26 -11.88 -20.91
C HIS A 97 0.77 -10.89 -20.34
N ILE A 98 0.64 -10.52 -19.06
CA ILE A 98 1.57 -9.59 -18.40
C ILE A 98 2.93 -10.23 -18.15
N VAL A 99 2.98 -11.51 -17.76
CA VAL A 99 4.25 -12.25 -17.62
C VAL A 99 5.01 -12.26 -18.94
N ASN A 100 4.33 -12.51 -20.06
CA ASN A 100 4.93 -12.49 -21.39
C ASN A 100 5.47 -11.11 -21.77
N ILE A 101 4.85 -10.00 -21.31
CA ILE A 101 5.43 -8.66 -21.49
C ILE A 101 6.80 -8.58 -20.81
N ALA A 102 6.93 -9.05 -19.56
CA ALA A 102 8.22 -9.04 -18.86
C ALA A 102 9.26 -9.96 -19.53
N GLU A 103 8.86 -11.10 -20.10
CA GLU A 103 9.78 -12.03 -20.76
C GLU A 103 10.24 -11.58 -22.15
N THR A 104 9.43 -10.79 -22.86
CA THR A 104 9.67 -10.46 -24.29
C THR A 104 10.07 -9.01 -24.54
N THR A 105 10.09 -8.17 -23.49
CA THR A 105 10.38 -6.74 -23.61
C THR A 105 11.49 -6.30 -22.64
N ALA A 106 11.71 -5.00 -22.49
CA ALA A 106 12.65 -4.45 -21.51
C ALA A 106 12.09 -4.39 -20.08
N VAL A 107 10.80 -4.68 -19.90
CA VAL A 107 10.13 -4.73 -18.59
C VAL A 107 10.77 -5.83 -17.74
N ASN A 108 11.14 -5.51 -16.52
CA ASN A 108 11.84 -6.42 -15.60
C ASN A 108 11.21 -6.46 -14.21
N ALA A 109 10.06 -5.81 -14.03
CA ALA A 109 9.30 -5.81 -12.80
C ALA A 109 7.79 -5.81 -13.05
N VAL A 110 7.04 -6.36 -12.11
CA VAL A 110 5.56 -6.32 -12.12
C VAL A 110 5.08 -5.77 -10.77
N ILE A 111 4.13 -4.83 -10.82
CA ILE A 111 3.42 -4.35 -9.64
C ILE A 111 2.10 -5.10 -9.51
N ILE A 112 1.88 -5.81 -8.41
CA ILE A 112 0.65 -6.58 -8.15
C ILE A 112 -0.06 -5.97 -6.95
N ASP A 113 -1.37 -5.76 -7.05
CA ASP A 113 -2.15 -5.34 -5.89
C ASP A 113 -2.16 -6.43 -4.81
N ILE A 114 -1.66 -6.08 -3.63
CA ILE A 114 -1.92 -6.79 -2.37
C ILE A 114 -3.26 -6.35 -1.80
N LYS A 115 -3.50 -5.03 -1.79
CA LYS A 115 -4.74 -4.42 -1.34
C LYS A 115 -5.12 -3.28 -2.27
N ASP A 116 -6.17 -3.49 -3.05
CA ASP A 116 -6.59 -2.57 -4.09
C ASP A 116 -7.48 -1.43 -3.56
N TYR A 117 -7.92 -0.53 -4.46
CA TYR A 117 -8.72 0.65 -4.13
C TYR A 117 -10.05 0.36 -3.41
N SER A 118 -10.53 -0.89 -3.43
CA SER A 118 -11.74 -1.33 -2.73
C SER A 118 -11.49 -1.64 -1.26
N GLY A 119 -10.23 -1.77 -0.84
CA GLY A 119 -9.84 -2.11 0.53
C GLY A 119 -9.79 -3.61 0.81
N THR A 120 -10.07 -4.46 -0.18
CA THR A 120 -9.96 -5.93 -0.04
C THR A 120 -8.56 -6.43 -0.35
N ILE A 121 -8.20 -7.59 0.20
CA ILE A 121 -6.86 -8.18 0.10
C ILE A 121 -6.86 -9.32 -0.91
N SER A 122 -5.80 -9.41 -1.74
CA SER A 122 -5.74 -10.30 -2.90
C SER A 122 -5.17 -11.69 -2.61
N PHE A 123 -4.72 -11.99 -1.39
CA PHE A 123 -4.20 -13.31 -1.03
C PHE A 123 -4.41 -13.63 0.45
N ALA A 124 -4.38 -14.92 0.81
CA ALA A 124 -4.48 -15.36 2.19
C ALA A 124 -3.20 -15.00 2.97
N THR A 125 -3.31 -14.03 3.87
CA THR A 125 -2.19 -13.52 4.67
C THR A 125 -1.77 -14.45 5.81
N GLY A 126 -2.69 -15.31 6.26
CA GLY A 126 -2.51 -16.12 7.48
C GLY A 126 -2.70 -15.32 8.78
N ILE A 127 -3.23 -14.10 8.69
CA ILE A 127 -3.54 -13.23 9.82
C ILE A 127 -5.06 -13.18 10.00
N PRO A 128 -5.63 -13.78 11.07
CA PRO A 128 -7.07 -13.88 11.27
C PRO A 128 -7.82 -12.55 11.20
N GLU A 129 -7.20 -11.46 11.65
CA GLU A 129 -7.79 -10.11 11.61
C GLU A 129 -7.95 -9.55 10.18
N LEU A 130 -7.25 -10.13 9.20
CA LEU A 130 -7.28 -9.72 7.79
C LEU A 130 -8.08 -10.67 6.89
N ASP A 131 -8.47 -11.84 7.40
CA ASP A 131 -9.19 -12.87 6.64
C ASP A 131 -10.50 -12.33 6.07
N ASP A 132 -11.25 -11.58 6.88
CA ASP A 132 -12.52 -10.98 6.45
C ASP A 132 -12.35 -10.06 5.22
N ALA A 133 -11.26 -9.30 5.10
CA ALA A 133 -10.96 -8.47 3.93
C ALA A 133 -10.51 -9.27 2.70
N THR A 134 -10.04 -10.50 2.90
CA THR A 134 -9.67 -11.44 1.82
C THR A 134 -10.90 -12.21 1.33
N GLU A 135 -11.70 -12.75 2.24
CA GLU A 135 -12.90 -13.56 1.94
C GLU A 135 -14.00 -12.76 1.21
N ASN A 136 -14.05 -11.45 1.44
CA ASN A 136 -15.02 -10.55 0.81
C ASN A 136 -14.44 -9.81 -0.40
N ALA A 137 -13.23 -10.16 -0.87
CA ALA A 137 -12.73 -9.68 -2.14
C ALA A 137 -13.68 -10.09 -3.29
N PRO A 138 -13.94 -9.23 -4.28
CA PRO A 138 -14.93 -9.48 -5.34
C PRO A 138 -14.44 -10.50 -6.39
N GLY A 139 -14.00 -11.69 -5.97
CA GLY A 139 -13.51 -12.76 -6.84
C GLY A 139 -12.06 -12.59 -7.34
N CYS A 140 -11.38 -11.53 -6.90
CA CYS A 140 -10.02 -11.20 -7.33
C CYS A 140 -8.97 -11.63 -6.30
N VAL A 141 -9.00 -12.93 -5.95
CA VAL A 141 -8.06 -13.54 -5.00
C VAL A 141 -7.10 -14.47 -5.74
N VAL A 142 -5.80 -14.23 -5.57
CA VAL A 142 -4.69 -15.02 -6.10
C VAL A 142 -4.37 -16.12 -5.09
N ASN A 143 -5.03 -17.26 -5.23
CA ASN A 143 -4.90 -18.37 -4.27
C ASN A 143 -3.47 -18.95 -4.20
N ASP A 144 -2.72 -18.84 -5.29
CA ASP A 144 -1.36 -19.33 -5.48
C ASP A 144 -0.33 -18.17 -5.49
N MET A 145 -0.57 -17.10 -4.71
CA MET A 145 0.27 -15.89 -4.75
C MET A 145 1.75 -16.19 -4.48
N LYS A 146 2.08 -17.05 -3.51
CA LYS A 146 3.48 -17.36 -3.16
C LYS A 146 4.19 -18.10 -4.30
N GLU A 147 3.50 -19.07 -4.89
CA GLU A 147 3.98 -19.82 -6.04
C GLU A 147 4.14 -18.89 -7.25
N PHE A 148 3.19 -17.99 -7.48
CA PHE A 148 3.25 -17.04 -8.59
C PHE A 148 4.43 -16.06 -8.44
N VAL A 149 4.67 -15.53 -7.24
CA VAL A 149 5.83 -14.68 -6.96
C VAL A 149 7.14 -15.45 -7.18
N ALA A 150 7.24 -16.69 -6.69
CA ALA A 150 8.41 -17.53 -6.93
C ALA A 150 8.64 -17.82 -8.43
N ASP A 151 7.56 -18.02 -9.20
CA ASP A 151 7.62 -18.21 -10.65
C ASP A 151 8.09 -16.96 -11.40
N LEU A 152 7.77 -15.75 -10.91
CA LEU A 152 8.29 -14.49 -11.43
C LEU A 152 9.78 -14.34 -11.12
N HIS A 153 10.19 -14.65 -9.90
CA HIS A 153 11.60 -14.63 -9.50
C HIS A 153 12.46 -15.60 -10.31
N ALA A 154 11.95 -16.80 -10.61
CA ALA A 154 12.61 -17.77 -11.47
C ALA A 154 12.84 -17.25 -12.91
N LYS A 155 12.03 -16.27 -13.34
CA LYS A 155 12.16 -15.55 -14.62
C LYS A 155 12.95 -14.25 -14.48
N HIS A 156 13.59 -14.00 -13.33
CA HIS A 156 14.30 -12.77 -13.01
C HIS A 156 13.44 -11.50 -13.04
N VAL A 157 12.15 -11.63 -12.75
CA VAL A 157 11.21 -10.50 -12.63
C VAL A 157 11.12 -10.07 -11.17
N TYR A 158 11.35 -8.78 -10.93
CA TYR A 158 11.20 -8.15 -9.60
C TYR A 158 9.73 -7.91 -9.29
N VAL A 159 9.28 -8.22 -8.07
CA VAL A 159 7.86 -8.16 -7.72
C VAL A 159 7.58 -7.07 -6.70
N ILE A 160 6.79 -6.08 -7.11
CA ILE A 160 6.36 -4.96 -6.27
C ILE A 160 4.93 -5.23 -5.80
N GLY A 161 4.70 -5.22 -4.50
CA GLY A 161 3.39 -5.36 -3.90
C GLY A 161 2.75 -3.99 -3.63
N ARG A 162 1.65 -3.67 -4.29
CA ARG A 162 0.94 -2.40 -4.08
C ARG A 162 -0.13 -2.51 -2.99
N ILE A 163 -0.07 -1.62 -2.02
CA ILE A 163 -0.94 -1.56 -0.84
C ILE A 163 -1.61 -0.19 -0.78
N THR A 164 -2.93 -0.14 -1.00
CA THR A 164 -3.70 1.07 -0.70
C THR A 164 -3.87 1.25 0.81
N VAL A 165 -3.63 2.47 1.29
CA VAL A 165 -3.60 2.79 2.71
C VAL A 165 -4.91 3.46 3.16
N PHE A 166 -5.00 4.79 3.15
CA PHE A 166 -6.10 5.49 3.84
C PHE A 166 -7.39 5.55 3.06
N GLN A 167 -7.36 5.31 1.74
CA GLN A 167 -8.57 5.05 0.98
C GLN A 167 -8.98 3.59 1.20
N ASP A 168 -9.98 3.38 2.05
CA ASP A 168 -10.41 2.05 2.42
C ASP A 168 -11.95 2.02 2.61
N PRO A 169 -12.69 1.77 1.52
CA PRO A 169 -14.14 1.66 1.59
C PRO A 169 -14.62 0.36 2.26
N TYR A 170 -13.73 -0.58 2.55
CA TYR A 170 -14.04 -1.81 3.26
C TYR A 170 -13.89 -1.66 4.78
N TYR A 171 -12.75 -1.14 5.24
CA TYR A 171 -12.39 -0.98 6.65
C TYR A 171 -13.14 0.18 7.31
N ALA A 172 -13.16 1.36 6.69
CA ALA A 172 -13.67 2.57 7.34
C ALA A 172 -15.15 2.45 7.82
N PRO A 173 -16.07 1.82 7.07
CA PRO A 173 -17.45 1.60 7.55
C PRO A 173 -17.56 0.65 8.74
N LYS A 174 -16.65 -0.32 8.88
CA LYS A 174 -16.61 -1.28 10.00
C LYS A 174 -15.96 -0.69 11.25
N HIS A 175 -15.11 0.33 11.07
CA HIS A 175 -14.38 1.02 12.12
C HIS A 175 -14.70 2.52 12.15
N PRO A 176 -15.96 2.93 12.39
CA PRO A 176 -16.38 4.32 12.26
C PRO A 176 -15.65 5.29 13.22
N SER A 177 -15.09 4.81 14.33
CA SER A 177 -14.26 5.61 15.25
C SER A 177 -12.87 5.94 14.72
N LEU A 178 -12.38 5.19 13.72
CA LEU A 178 -11.10 5.39 13.04
C LEU A 178 -11.27 6.09 11.69
N ALA A 179 -12.51 6.21 11.19
CA ALA A 179 -12.81 6.75 9.87
C ALA A 179 -12.80 8.28 9.82
N VAL A 180 -12.63 8.81 8.61
CA VAL A 180 -13.06 10.17 8.29
C VAL A 180 -14.58 10.26 8.46
N GLN A 181 -15.04 11.32 9.12
CA GLN A 181 -16.45 11.47 9.50
C GLN A 181 -17.08 12.73 8.90
N ARG A 182 -18.40 12.71 8.80
CA ARG A 182 -19.18 13.89 8.46
C ARG A 182 -19.20 14.86 9.63
N LYS A 183 -19.08 16.15 9.36
CA LYS A 183 -19.17 17.19 10.39
C LYS A 183 -20.60 17.29 10.94
N SER A 184 -21.59 17.13 10.08
CA SER A 184 -23.01 17.31 10.32
C SER A 184 -23.61 16.34 11.34
N ASP A 185 -23.30 15.05 11.22
CA ASP A 185 -23.92 13.99 12.04
C ASP A 185 -22.92 12.97 12.62
N GLY A 186 -21.65 13.05 12.23
CA GLY A 186 -20.60 12.16 12.72
C GLY A 186 -20.56 10.76 12.13
N ALA A 187 -21.42 10.45 11.15
CA ALA A 187 -21.32 9.18 10.43
C ALA A 187 -20.10 9.16 9.50
N VAL A 188 -19.74 7.98 8.98
CA VAL A 188 -18.63 7.82 8.05
C VAL A 188 -18.84 8.71 6.83
N TRP A 189 -17.82 9.51 6.52
CA TRP A 189 -17.82 10.38 5.36
C TRP A 189 -17.51 9.58 4.10
N LYS A 190 -18.15 9.96 3.00
CA LYS A 190 -17.93 9.37 1.68
C LYS A 190 -17.72 10.47 0.66
N ASP A 191 -16.86 10.20 -0.31
CA ASP A 191 -16.72 11.05 -1.49
C ASP A 191 -17.94 10.95 -2.41
N ARG A 192 -17.89 11.60 -3.58
CA ARG A 192 -18.98 11.55 -4.58
C ARG A 192 -19.16 10.17 -5.22
N LYS A 193 -18.15 9.31 -5.16
CA LYS A 193 -18.17 7.93 -5.68
C LYS A 193 -18.57 6.92 -4.60
N GLY A 194 -18.84 7.36 -3.37
CA GLY A 194 -19.22 6.50 -2.26
C GLY A 194 -18.02 5.88 -1.52
N ILE A 195 -16.80 6.33 -1.82
CA ILE A 195 -15.55 5.85 -1.22
C ILE A 195 -15.35 6.50 0.14
N SER A 196 -15.04 5.70 1.15
CA SER A 196 -14.69 6.17 2.50
C SER A 196 -13.20 6.02 2.78
N PHE A 197 -12.74 6.80 3.74
CA PHE A 197 -11.34 6.89 4.12
C PHE A 197 -11.18 6.61 5.61
N VAL A 198 -10.06 5.99 5.97
CA VAL A 198 -9.56 5.96 7.35
C VAL A 198 -8.89 7.30 7.64
N ASP A 199 -9.06 7.81 8.85
CA ASP A 199 -8.39 9.03 9.30
C ASP A 199 -6.88 8.79 9.40
N VAL A 200 -6.08 9.67 8.81
CA VAL A 200 -4.62 9.50 8.68
C VAL A 200 -3.91 9.29 10.02
N SER A 201 -4.40 9.88 11.12
CA SER A 201 -3.79 9.71 12.45
C SER A 201 -4.36 8.52 13.24
N ALA A 202 -5.11 7.61 12.62
CA ALA A 202 -5.61 6.40 13.26
C ALA A 202 -4.48 5.36 13.43
N GLN A 203 -3.71 5.47 14.50
CA GLN A 203 -2.56 4.59 14.78
C GLN A 203 -2.95 3.10 14.83
N GLU A 204 -4.16 2.79 15.29
CA GLU A 204 -4.66 1.41 15.29
C GLU A 204 -4.75 0.82 13.87
N TYR A 205 -4.98 1.67 12.85
CA TYR A 205 -4.95 1.26 11.46
C TYR A 205 -3.54 1.19 10.88
N TRP A 206 -2.58 1.97 11.41
CA TRP A 206 -1.19 1.85 11.00
C TRP A 206 -0.64 0.45 11.30
N ASP A 207 -1.02 -0.13 12.44
CA ASP A 207 -0.66 -1.52 12.81
C ASP A 207 -1.24 -2.56 11.84
N VAL A 208 -2.44 -2.34 11.32
CA VAL A 208 -3.05 -3.19 10.28
C VAL A 208 -2.20 -3.16 9.02
N ILE A 209 -1.77 -1.97 8.58
CA ILE A 209 -0.94 -1.80 7.38
C ILE A 209 0.45 -2.41 7.56
N VAL A 210 1.07 -2.26 8.73
CA VAL A 210 2.34 -2.93 9.06
C VAL A 210 2.18 -4.45 9.04
N SER A 211 1.10 -4.99 9.62
CA SER A 211 0.85 -6.43 9.66
C SER A 211 0.68 -7.01 8.25
N LEU A 212 -0.12 -6.34 7.40
CA LEU A 212 -0.28 -6.71 6.00
C LEU A 212 1.04 -6.60 5.23
N SER A 213 1.82 -5.54 5.46
CA SER A 213 3.12 -5.33 4.83
C SER A 213 4.10 -6.47 5.15
N ARG A 214 4.19 -6.86 6.42
CA ARG A 214 5.04 -7.98 6.87
C ARG A 214 4.60 -9.30 6.24
N ALA A 215 3.31 -9.61 6.25
CA ALA A 215 2.78 -10.82 5.63
C ALA A 215 3.07 -10.86 4.12
N SER A 216 3.02 -9.71 3.46
CA SER A 216 3.31 -9.59 2.03
C SER A 216 4.79 -9.80 1.72
N TYR A 217 5.69 -9.19 2.51
CA TYR A 217 7.11 -9.45 2.37
C TYR A 217 7.43 -10.94 2.56
N LEU A 218 6.89 -11.56 3.61
CA LEU A 218 7.05 -13.00 3.87
C LEU A 218 6.38 -13.90 2.82
N ALA A 219 5.50 -13.36 1.97
CA ALA A 219 4.93 -14.05 0.82
C ALA A 219 5.81 -13.99 -0.44
N GLY A 220 6.88 -13.18 -0.44
CA GLY A 220 7.85 -13.09 -1.54
C GLY A 220 7.98 -11.73 -2.20
N PHE A 221 7.10 -10.76 -1.91
CA PHE A 221 7.19 -9.43 -2.53
C PHE A 221 8.50 -8.74 -2.15
N ASP A 222 9.23 -8.21 -3.14
CA ASP A 222 10.56 -7.63 -2.94
C ASP A 222 10.50 -6.15 -2.51
N GLU A 223 9.50 -5.43 -3.02
CA GLU A 223 9.20 -4.03 -2.70
C GLU A 223 7.75 -3.90 -2.29
N LEU A 224 7.48 -3.05 -1.30
CA LEU A 224 6.14 -2.68 -0.90
C LEU A 224 5.88 -1.22 -1.27
N ASN A 225 4.97 -1.05 -2.22
CA ASN A 225 4.55 0.24 -2.73
C ASN A 225 3.24 0.69 -2.06
N TYR A 226 3.24 1.86 -1.44
CA TYR A 226 2.11 2.38 -0.69
C TYR A 226 1.37 3.47 -1.48
N ASP A 227 0.13 3.18 -1.88
CA ASP A 227 -0.74 4.13 -2.56
C ASP A 227 -1.85 4.64 -1.63
N TYR A 228 -2.49 5.74 -1.99
CA TYR A 228 -3.50 6.45 -1.21
C TYR A 228 -3.00 6.79 0.20
N VAL A 229 -1.71 7.06 0.33
CA VAL A 229 -1.10 7.70 1.49
C VAL A 229 -1.42 9.20 1.48
N ARG A 230 -2.69 9.54 1.73
CA ARG A 230 -3.17 10.92 1.64
C ARG A 230 -4.51 11.12 2.35
N PHE A 231 -4.84 12.39 2.60
CA PHE A 231 -6.20 12.83 2.95
C PHE A 231 -7.13 12.81 1.71
N PRO A 232 -8.47 12.76 1.91
CA PRO A 232 -9.43 12.86 0.82
C PRO A 232 -9.27 14.16 0.01
N SER A 233 -9.32 14.03 -1.32
CA SER A 233 -9.21 15.15 -2.28
C SER A 233 -10.56 15.64 -2.80
N ASP A 234 -11.55 14.76 -2.86
CA ASP A 234 -12.80 14.97 -3.58
C ASP A 234 -13.99 14.53 -2.74
N GLY A 235 -15.12 15.24 -2.83
CA GLY A 235 -16.30 14.95 -2.00
C GLY A 235 -16.96 16.21 -1.49
N ASN A 236 -17.80 16.09 -0.46
CA ASN A 236 -18.27 17.25 0.28
C ASN A 236 -17.24 17.67 1.32
N MET A 237 -16.22 18.42 0.87
CA MET A 237 -15.13 18.90 1.72
C MET A 237 -15.57 19.93 2.77
N THR A 238 -16.79 20.47 2.68
CA THR A 238 -17.35 21.37 3.69
C THR A 238 -17.98 20.63 4.88
N ASP A 239 -18.33 19.36 4.67
CA ASP A 239 -18.94 18.48 5.68
C ASP A 239 -17.98 17.38 6.12
N ILE A 240 -16.67 17.58 6.01
CA ILE A 240 -15.64 16.62 6.41
C ILE A 240 -15.06 16.98 7.77
N ARG A 241 -14.76 15.97 8.60
CA ARG A 241 -13.96 16.11 9.82
C ARG A 241 -13.04 14.91 10.01
N PHE A 242 -11.93 15.14 10.70
CA PHE A 242 -10.88 14.16 10.97
C PHE A 242 -10.71 14.01 12.49
N PRO A 243 -11.51 13.16 13.17
CA PRO A 243 -11.47 13.05 14.62
C PRO A 243 -10.11 12.62 15.17
N LYS A 244 -9.41 11.68 14.50
CA LYS A 244 -8.10 11.20 14.94
C LYS A 244 -7.00 12.21 14.61
N SER A 245 -7.12 12.92 13.50
CA SER A 245 -6.19 14.00 13.16
C SER A 245 -6.54 15.36 13.79
N ALA A 246 -7.59 15.47 14.63
CA ALA A 246 -8.09 16.76 15.08
C ALA A 246 -7.04 17.60 15.81
N THR A 247 -6.29 17.00 16.73
CA THR A 247 -5.24 17.67 17.51
C THR A 247 -4.13 18.18 16.62
N ILE A 248 -3.55 17.30 15.79
CA ILE A 248 -2.42 17.66 14.91
C ILE A 248 -2.81 18.73 13.89
N LEU A 249 -4.04 18.71 13.38
CA LEU A 249 -4.56 19.76 12.50
C LEU A 249 -4.76 21.09 13.23
N ALA A 250 -5.26 21.07 14.46
CA ALA A 250 -5.48 22.29 15.24
C ALA A 250 -4.16 22.95 15.66
N GLU A 251 -3.16 22.17 16.02
CA GLU A 251 -1.87 22.66 16.52
C GLU A 251 -0.94 23.18 15.41
N ASN A 252 -1.09 22.68 14.18
CA ASN A 252 -0.14 22.96 13.09
C ASN A 252 -0.73 23.69 11.88
N GLY A 253 -2.02 24.05 11.92
CA GLY A 253 -2.68 24.80 10.84
C GLY A 253 -2.54 24.13 9.48
N GLU A 254 -2.09 24.88 8.47
CA GLU A 254 -1.92 24.39 7.08
C GLU A 254 -0.92 23.23 6.97
N GLN A 255 0.06 23.15 7.87
CA GLN A 255 1.05 22.06 7.88
C GLN A 255 0.53 20.77 8.52
N GLY A 256 -0.62 20.82 9.22
CA GLY A 256 -1.08 19.71 10.04
C GLY A 256 -1.32 18.41 9.26
N LYS A 257 -1.82 18.49 8.02
CA LYS A 257 -2.01 17.30 7.17
C LYS A 257 -0.68 16.69 6.75
N ALA A 258 0.27 17.54 6.36
CA ALA A 258 1.60 17.10 5.96
C ALA A 258 2.36 16.44 7.10
N ILE A 259 2.29 17.01 8.32
CA ILE A 259 2.91 16.43 9.52
C ILE A 259 2.19 15.13 9.94
N ALA A 260 0.86 15.08 9.86
CA ALA A 260 0.11 13.86 10.18
C ALA A 260 0.50 12.68 9.28
N LEU A 261 0.69 12.95 8.00
CA LEU A 261 1.10 11.94 7.03
C LEU A 261 2.58 11.55 7.20
N GLU A 262 3.45 12.51 7.46
CA GLU A 262 4.86 12.27 7.80
C GLU A 262 5.01 11.39 9.05
N ASN A 263 4.17 11.58 10.08
CA ASN A 263 4.16 10.71 11.25
C ASN A 263 3.82 9.26 10.89
N PHE A 264 2.90 9.03 9.94
CA PHE A 264 2.64 7.69 9.42
C PHE A 264 3.85 7.14 8.66
N PHE A 265 4.51 7.95 7.83
CA PHE A 265 5.71 7.53 7.10
C PHE A 265 6.84 7.11 8.04
N ILE A 266 7.13 7.91 9.07
CA ILE A 266 8.10 7.59 10.12
C ILE A 266 7.72 6.28 10.80
N TYR A 267 6.44 6.11 11.18
CA TYR A 267 5.97 4.91 11.85
C TYR A 267 6.18 3.67 10.98
N LEU A 268 5.68 3.72 9.74
CA LEU A 268 5.75 2.63 8.77
C LEU A 268 7.20 2.25 8.47
N SER A 269 8.04 3.22 8.10
CA SER A 269 9.44 2.98 7.75
C SER A 269 10.22 2.41 8.94
N THR A 270 9.93 2.88 10.16
CA THR A 270 10.56 2.34 11.38
C THR A 270 10.14 0.89 11.61
N LYS A 271 8.83 0.59 11.53
CA LYS A 271 8.30 -0.76 11.76
C LYS A 271 8.74 -1.78 10.73
N MET A 272 8.92 -1.37 9.49
CA MET A 272 9.37 -2.26 8.41
C MET A 272 10.89 -2.53 8.47
N HIS A 273 11.68 -1.70 9.15
CA HIS A 273 13.12 -1.94 9.37
C HIS A 273 13.46 -2.57 10.72
N GLU A 274 12.46 -2.87 11.57
CA GLU A 274 12.67 -3.69 12.76
C GLU A 274 13.15 -5.09 12.35
N THR A 275 14.25 -5.58 12.94
CA THR A 275 14.85 -6.87 12.52
C THR A 275 14.19 -8.09 13.16
N GLU A 276 13.34 -7.91 14.17
CA GLU A 276 12.81 -9.02 14.99
C GLU A 276 11.87 -9.96 14.24
N TRP A 277 11.17 -9.46 13.22
CA TRP A 277 10.22 -10.23 12.42
C TRP A 277 10.81 -10.74 11.10
N LEU A 278 12.03 -10.30 10.75
CA LEU A 278 12.69 -10.65 9.51
C LEU A 278 13.36 -12.04 9.60
N PRO A 279 13.43 -12.77 8.47
CA PRO A 279 14.32 -13.93 8.37
C PRO A 279 15.76 -13.56 8.72
N LYS A 280 16.50 -14.50 9.31
CA LYS A 280 17.87 -14.24 9.76
C LYS A 280 18.77 -13.86 8.59
N GLY A 281 19.38 -12.67 8.68
CA GLY A 281 20.31 -12.15 7.66
C GLY A 281 19.63 -11.37 6.54
N ASP A 282 18.31 -11.20 6.62
CA ASP A 282 17.51 -10.38 5.72
C ASP A 282 17.57 -8.90 6.14
N THR A 283 17.46 -8.00 5.16
CA THR A 283 17.46 -6.53 5.35
C THR A 283 16.07 -5.92 5.31
N GLY A 284 15.05 -6.71 4.98
CA GLY A 284 13.67 -6.26 4.84
C GLY A 284 13.35 -5.72 3.43
N PRO A 285 12.06 -5.39 3.20
CA PRO A 285 11.57 -4.92 1.91
C PRO A 285 12.14 -3.55 1.55
N MET A 286 12.25 -3.31 0.25
CA MET A 286 12.28 -1.95 -0.26
C MET A 286 10.91 -1.30 -0.07
N LEU A 287 10.88 -0.02 0.28
CA LEU A 287 9.64 0.72 0.46
C LEU A 287 9.52 1.82 -0.60
N SER A 288 8.35 1.92 -1.22
CA SER A 288 8.04 3.03 -2.11
C SER A 288 6.67 3.64 -1.85
N ALA A 289 6.49 4.91 -2.20
CA ALA A 289 5.22 5.60 -1.98
C ALA A 289 4.74 6.33 -3.24
N ASP A 290 3.45 6.16 -3.54
CA ASP A 290 2.79 6.86 -4.64
C ASP A 290 2.34 8.25 -4.18
N LEU A 291 2.84 9.27 -4.88
CA LEU A 291 2.44 10.66 -4.67
C LEU A 291 1.70 11.19 -5.89
N PHE A 292 0.80 12.15 -5.69
CA PHE A 292 0.17 12.85 -6.81
C PHE A 292 1.24 13.50 -7.70
N GLY A 293 1.13 13.39 -9.03
CA GLY A 293 2.14 13.94 -9.94
C GLY A 293 2.45 15.42 -9.68
N MET A 294 1.45 16.23 -9.36
CA MET A 294 1.65 17.65 -9.06
C MET A 294 2.58 17.90 -7.85
N THR A 295 2.69 16.97 -6.89
CA THR A 295 3.62 17.12 -5.75
C THR A 295 5.08 17.17 -6.19
N ALA A 296 5.40 16.72 -7.41
CA ALA A 296 6.73 16.85 -8.01
C ALA A 296 7.13 18.32 -8.19
N SER A 297 6.17 19.20 -8.50
CA SER A 297 6.40 20.62 -8.79
C SER A 297 5.81 21.58 -7.75
N ASN A 298 4.78 21.16 -7.02
CA ASN A 298 4.15 21.93 -5.95
C ASN A 298 4.90 21.76 -4.61
N THR A 299 5.07 22.87 -3.91
CA THR A 299 5.68 22.90 -2.56
C THR A 299 4.64 22.90 -1.43
N ASP A 300 3.36 23.09 -1.75
CA ASP A 300 2.25 22.89 -0.82
C ASP A 300 1.81 21.43 -0.79
N ASP A 301 0.93 21.08 0.15
CA ASP A 301 0.44 19.70 0.34
C ASP A 301 -0.77 19.35 -0.55
N LEU A 302 -1.15 20.28 -1.43
CA LEU A 302 -2.35 20.24 -2.28
C LEU A 302 -3.66 20.00 -1.50
N GLY A 303 -3.66 20.26 -0.19
CA GLY A 303 -4.75 19.93 0.72
C GLY A 303 -4.92 18.43 1.00
N ILE A 304 -3.99 17.58 0.55
CA ILE A 304 -4.04 16.12 0.72
C ILE A 304 -2.93 15.59 1.64
N GLY A 305 -2.07 16.46 2.19
CA GLY A 305 -0.98 16.09 3.10
C GLY A 305 0.30 15.59 2.43
N GLN A 306 0.32 15.40 1.11
CA GLN A 306 1.50 14.88 0.42
C GLN A 306 2.50 16.00 0.12
N VAL A 307 3.73 15.88 0.65
CA VAL A 307 4.86 16.77 0.37
C VAL A 307 6.08 15.92 0.05
N LEU A 308 6.69 16.14 -1.11
CA LEU A 308 7.82 15.33 -1.61
C LEU A 308 8.94 15.21 -0.58
N GLU A 309 9.36 16.34 -0.01
CA GLU A 309 10.48 16.42 0.94
C GLU A 309 10.19 15.76 2.28
N ARG A 310 8.91 15.56 2.62
CA ARG A 310 8.51 14.85 3.85
C ARG A 310 8.34 13.35 3.64
N ALA A 311 8.14 12.91 2.39
CA ALA A 311 8.05 11.49 2.07
C ALA A 311 9.43 10.89 1.79
N ALA A 312 10.25 11.55 0.96
CA ALA A 312 11.50 11.01 0.43
C ALA A 312 12.49 10.43 1.47
N PRO A 313 12.64 10.99 2.69
CA PRO A 313 13.53 10.42 3.70
C PRO A 313 13.10 9.06 4.28
N HIS A 314 11.84 8.66 4.07
CA HIS A 314 11.23 7.48 4.70
C HIS A 314 10.99 6.31 3.74
N PHE A 315 11.25 6.53 2.44
CA PHE A 315 11.08 5.53 1.40
C PHE A 315 12.35 5.42 0.56
N ASP A 316 12.64 4.22 0.07
CA ASP A 316 13.72 3.96 -0.88
C ASP A 316 13.41 4.58 -2.23
N PHE A 317 12.13 4.56 -2.64
CA PHE A 317 11.67 5.16 -3.88
C PHE A 317 10.42 6.02 -3.69
N ILE A 318 10.31 7.07 -4.50
CA ILE A 318 9.11 7.90 -4.58
C ILE A 318 8.56 7.80 -6.00
N ALA A 319 7.25 7.60 -6.10
CA ALA A 319 6.57 7.32 -7.34
C ALA A 319 5.51 8.38 -7.65
N PRO A 320 5.90 9.56 -8.17
CA PRO A 320 4.92 10.55 -8.60
C PRO A 320 4.07 10.00 -9.74
N MET A 321 2.74 10.15 -9.63
CA MET A 321 1.78 9.76 -10.66
C MET A 321 1.63 10.84 -11.72
N VAL A 322 2.53 10.84 -12.71
CA VAL A 322 2.68 11.93 -13.67
C VAL A 322 1.87 11.67 -14.94
N TYR A 323 0.57 11.46 -14.80
CA TYR A 323 -0.32 11.22 -15.95
C TYR A 323 -0.72 12.55 -16.58
N PRO A 324 -0.37 12.84 -17.85
CA PRO A 324 -0.73 14.11 -18.50
C PRO A 324 -2.24 14.41 -18.41
N SER A 325 -3.07 13.37 -18.51
CA SER A 325 -4.52 13.44 -18.37
C SER A 325 -5.06 13.92 -17.02
N HIS A 326 -4.22 13.92 -15.99
CA HIS A 326 -4.57 14.31 -14.63
C HIS A 326 -4.02 15.68 -14.23
N TYR A 327 -3.33 16.37 -15.15
CA TYR A 327 -2.93 17.76 -14.96
C TYR A 327 -4.04 18.71 -15.44
N PRO A 328 -4.27 19.83 -14.73
CA PRO A 328 -5.29 20.79 -15.12
C PRO A 328 -4.90 21.51 -16.42
N PRO A 329 -5.89 21.98 -17.22
CA PRO A 329 -5.63 22.90 -18.32
C PRO A 329 -4.78 24.10 -17.86
N GLN A 330 -3.91 24.58 -18.74
CA GLN A 330 -2.93 25.65 -18.47
C GLN A 330 -1.80 25.29 -17.51
N PHE A 331 -1.67 24.02 -17.10
CA PHE A 331 -0.53 23.59 -16.30
C PHE A 331 0.78 23.85 -17.06
N ASN A 332 1.70 24.57 -16.42
CA ASN A 332 2.98 25.01 -17.00
C ASN A 332 2.85 25.71 -18.38
N GLY A 333 1.73 26.40 -18.62
CA GLY A 333 1.48 27.14 -19.87
C GLY A 333 0.94 26.29 -21.02
N TYR A 334 0.71 24.98 -20.83
CA TYR A 334 0.11 24.12 -21.83
C TYR A 334 -1.41 24.16 -21.76
N ALA A 335 -2.06 24.57 -22.86
CA ALA A 335 -3.51 24.69 -22.91
C ALA A 335 -4.21 23.35 -22.58
N ASP A 336 -3.73 22.26 -23.19
CA ASP A 336 -4.12 20.89 -22.87
C ASP A 336 -2.85 20.06 -22.60
N PRO A 337 -2.59 19.64 -21.34
CA PRO A 337 -1.46 18.78 -21.01
C PRO A 337 -1.41 17.46 -21.79
N ASN A 338 -2.54 16.95 -22.29
CA ASN A 338 -2.58 15.69 -23.04
C ASN A 338 -1.83 15.76 -24.37
N ASP A 339 -1.74 16.94 -24.99
CA ASP A 339 -0.99 17.16 -26.24
C ASP A 339 0.53 17.24 -26.01
N HIS A 340 0.96 17.27 -24.75
CA HIS A 340 2.33 17.57 -24.33
C HIS A 340 2.93 16.53 -23.36
N PRO A 341 2.79 15.21 -23.61
CA PRO A 341 3.21 14.19 -22.65
C PRO A 341 4.70 14.28 -22.30
N TYR A 342 5.59 14.51 -23.28
CA TYR A 342 7.02 14.71 -23.02
C TYR A 342 7.26 15.88 -22.06
N ASP A 343 6.65 17.03 -22.33
CA ASP A 343 6.94 18.26 -21.61
C ASP A 343 6.43 18.20 -20.16
N ILE A 344 5.28 17.57 -19.94
CA ILE A 344 4.70 17.38 -18.61
C ILE A 344 5.60 16.48 -17.75
N ILE A 345 6.03 15.32 -18.29
CA ILE A 345 6.95 14.43 -17.57
C ILE A 345 8.28 15.14 -17.29
N LYS A 346 8.88 15.77 -18.31
CA LYS A 346 10.19 16.41 -18.19
C LYS A 346 10.18 17.49 -17.12
N TYR A 347 9.17 18.37 -17.16
CA TYR A 347 9.02 19.44 -16.18
C TYR A 347 8.86 18.90 -14.75
N ALA A 348 7.97 17.93 -14.56
CA ALA A 348 7.70 17.35 -13.25
C ALA A 348 8.96 16.67 -12.68
N MET A 349 9.65 15.86 -13.49
CA MET A 349 10.81 15.07 -13.04
C MET A 349 12.07 15.90 -12.86
N ASP A 350 12.31 16.92 -13.68
CA ASP A 350 13.40 17.88 -13.44
C ASP A 350 13.19 18.62 -12.12
N THR A 351 11.95 19.07 -11.87
CA THR A 351 11.62 19.83 -10.67
C THR A 351 11.74 18.96 -9.42
N ALA A 352 11.18 17.74 -9.44
CA ALA A 352 11.32 16.81 -8.32
C ALA A 352 12.79 16.43 -8.07
N SER A 353 13.56 16.17 -9.13
CA SER A 353 15.00 15.85 -9.02
C SER A 353 15.76 16.98 -8.34
N ALA A 354 15.56 18.22 -8.77
CA ALA A 354 16.21 19.39 -8.15
C ALA A 354 15.82 19.55 -6.68
N ARG A 355 14.56 19.27 -6.33
CA ARG A 355 14.06 19.35 -4.95
C ARG A 355 14.63 18.26 -4.05
N LEU A 356 14.75 17.02 -4.54
CA LEU A 356 15.42 15.95 -3.80
C LEU A 356 16.89 16.29 -3.54
N VAL A 357 17.62 16.77 -4.56
CA VAL A 357 19.01 17.21 -4.39
C VAL A 357 19.12 18.33 -3.34
N ALA A 358 18.16 19.27 -3.31
CA ALA A 358 18.16 20.38 -2.35
C ALA A 358 18.04 19.93 -0.88
N ILE A 359 17.45 18.76 -0.62
CA ILE A 359 17.35 18.17 0.72
C ILE A 359 18.38 17.05 0.98
N GLY A 360 19.33 16.84 0.07
CA GLY A 360 20.38 15.82 0.19
C GLY A 360 19.94 14.41 -0.20
N GLU A 361 18.77 14.26 -0.81
CA GLU A 361 18.27 12.99 -1.33
C GLU A 361 18.74 12.74 -2.77
N SER A 362 18.90 11.48 -3.14
CA SER A 362 19.27 11.11 -4.51
C SER A 362 18.08 11.32 -5.46
N PRO A 363 18.24 11.97 -6.62
CA PRO A 363 17.18 12.07 -7.62
C PRO A 363 16.80 10.67 -8.18
N LEU A 364 17.70 9.69 -8.11
CA LEU A 364 17.44 8.32 -8.57
C LEU A 364 16.42 7.55 -7.70
N LYS A 365 15.97 8.13 -6.59
CA LYS A 365 14.79 7.64 -5.86
C LYS A 365 13.50 7.78 -6.67
N LEU A 366 13.46 8.66 -7.68
CA LEU A 366 12.25 8.92 -8.45
C LEU A 366 11.99 7.81 -9.48
N ARG A 367 10.79 7.23 -9.40
CA ARG A 367 10.25 6.26 -10.36
C ARG A 367 8.85 6.69 -10.78
N PRO A 368 8.69 7.59 -11.77
CA PRO A 368 7.37 8.08 -12.12
C PRO A 368 6.46 6.96 -12.62
N TRP A 369 5.19 7.02 -12.22
CA TRP A 369 4.15 6.32 -12.95
C TRP A 369 3.83 7.09 -14.24
N LEU A 370 3.88 6.39 -15.37
CA LEU A 370 3.60 6.88 -16.71
C LEU A 370 2.27 6.31 -17.19
N GLN A 371 1.59 7.04 -18.08
CA GLN A 371 0.28 6.68 -18.60
C GLN A 371 0.40 5.82 -19.87
N ASP A 372 -0.32 4.69 -19.94
CA ASP A 372 -0.55 3.91 -21.17
C ASP A 372 -2.05 3.69 -21.46
N PHE A 373 -2.93 4.28 -20.65
CA PHE A 373 -4.39 4.15 -20.77
C PHE A 373 -5.04 5.30 -21.53
N ASP A 374 -6.16 4.99 -22.19
CA ASP A 374 -6.99 5.95 -22.91
C ASP A 374 -7.85 6.77 -21.96
N TYR A 375 -7.43 8.01 -21.67
CA TYR A 375 -8.25 9.00 -20.99
C TYR A 375 -7.57 10.38 -21.04
N PRO A 376 -8.30 11.47 -21.37
CA PRO A 376 -9.58 11.48 -22.08
C PRO A 376 -9.41 11.22 -23.59
N VAL A 377 -8.17 11.00 -24.06
CA VAL A 377 -7.81 10.79 -25.47
C VAL A 377 -7.25 9.38 -25.68
N ASP A 378 -7.29 8.92 -26.93
CA ASP A 378 -6.59 7.70 -27.34
C ASP A 378 -5.08 7.88 -27.17
N TYR A 379 -4.45 7.01 -26.39
CA TYR A 379 -3.05 7.10 -26.03
C TYR A 379 -2.18 6.34 -27.03
N THR A 380 -1.35 7.06 -27.78
CA THR A 380 -0.59 6.47 -28.88
C THR A 380 0.78 5.95 -28.45
N PRO A 381 1.38 4.99 -29.17
CA PRO A 381 2.76 4.56 -28.92
C PRO A 381 3.79 5.71 -28.88
N ALA A 382 3.56 6.77 -29.66
CA ALA A 382 4.41 7.96 -29.66
C ALA A 382 4.30 8.75 -28.35
N MET A 383 3.12 8.82 -27.73
CA MET A 383 2.90 9.48 -26.44
C MET A 383 3.55 8.69 -25.30
N VAL A 384 3.43 7.35 -25.31
CA VAL A 384 4.13 6.48 -24.35
C VAL A 384 5.65 6.65 -24.47
N SER A 385 6.17 6.59 -25.70
CA SER A 385 7.61 6.77 -25.98
C SER A 385 8.11 8.15 -25.54
N ALA A 386 7.29 9.18 -25.74
CA ALA A 386 7.59 10.55 -25.33
C ALA A 386 7.76 10.67 -23.82
N GLN A 387 6.91 10.02 -23.02
CA GLN A 387 7.04 10.00 -21.56
C GLN A 387 8.32 9.29 -21.10
N ILE A 388 8.60 8.09 -21.65
CA ILE A 388 9.82 7.33 -21.31
C ILE A 388 11.07 8.14 -21.64
N ARG A 389 11.11 8.75 -22.82
CA ARG A 389 12.20 9.63 -23.22
C ARG A 389 12.36 10.82 -22.27
N ALA A 390 11.27 11.46 -21.87
CA ALA A 390 11.33 12.58 -20.92
C ALA A 390 11.89 12.17 -19.56
N THR A 391 11.57 10.97 -19.07
CA THR A 391 12.18 10.40 -17.85
C THR A 391 13.70 10.28 -18.00
N TYR A 392 14.18 9.74 -19.13
CA TYR A 392 15.62 9.62 -19.41
C TYR A 392 16.31 10.98 -19.58
N ASP A 393 15.68 11.91 -20.28
CA ASP A 393 16.22 13.25 -20.49
C ASP A 393 16.21 14.09 -19.19
N ALA A 394 15.43 13.69 -18.17
CA ALA A 394 15.50 14.22 -16.80
C ALA A 394 16.65 13.62 -15.97
N GLY A 395 17.43 12.69 -16.53
CA GLY A 395 18.53 12.01 -15.84
C GLY A 395 18.09 10.84 -14.95
N LEU A 396 16.82 10.44 -15.02
CA LEU A 396 16.29 9.26 -14.34
C LEU A 396 16.39 8.04 -15.25
N THR A 397 16.34 6.84 -14.68
CA THR A 397 16.55 5.59 -15.45
C THR A 397 15.41 4.60 -15.32
N SER A 398 14.56 4.78 -14.29
CA SER A 398 13.52 3.82 -13.89
C SER A 398 12.13 4.45 -14.01
N TRP A 399 11.12 3.65 -14.34
CA TRP A 399 9.73 4.09 -14.48
C TRP A 399 8.76 2.94 -14.25
N MET A 400 7.51 3.28 -13.95
CA MET A 400 6.41 2.33 -13.79
C MET A 400 5.29 2.70 -14.76
N MET A 401 4.71 1.72 -15.43
CA MET A 401 3.65 1.95 -16.41
C MET A 401 2.30 1.60 -15.82
N TRP A 402 1.36 2.52 -15.95
CA TRP A 402 -0.01 2.38 -15.48
C TRP A 402 -0.98 2.26 -16.65
N ASP A 403 -1.71 1.15 -16.66
CA ASP A 403 -2.98 1.01 -17.36
C ASP A 403 -3.93 0.14 -16.51
N PRO A 404 -5.07 0.68 -16.02
CA PRO A 404 -6.01 -0.08 -15.20
C PRO A 404 -6.70 -1.22 -15.95
N ALA A 405 -6.70 -1.21 -17.29
CA ALA A 405 -7.18 -2.33 -18.09
C ALA A 405 -6.13 -3.45 -18.24
N ASN A 406 -4.90 -3.22 -17.75
CA ASN A 406 -3.76 -4.12 -17.90
C ASN A 406 -3.46 -4.46 -19.38
N THR A 407 -3.60 -3.47 -20.28
CA THR A 407 -3.37 -3.57 -21.72
C THR A 407 -2.26 -2.63 -22.17
N TYR A 408 -1.02 -3.12 -22.15
CA TYR A 408 0.14 -2.28 -22.43
C TYR A 408 0.52 -2.26 -23.91
N THR A 409 1.19 -1.19 -24.34
CA THR A 409 1.71 -1.00 -25.70
C THR A 409 3.06 -1.70 -25.90
N PRO A 410 3.15 -2.96 -26.40
CA PRO A 410 4.40 -3.73 -26.31
C PRO A 410 5.51 -3.20 -27.23
N SER A 411 5.12 -2.53 -28.33
CA SER A 411 6.05 -1.92 -29.29
C SER A 411 6.94 -0.83 -28.68
N VAL A 412 6.52 -0.22 -27.58
CA VAL A 412 7.27 0.84 -26.88
C VAL A 412 8.08 0.27 -25.71
N LEU A 413 7.67 -0.87 -25.18
CA LEU A 413 8.34 -1.56 -24.08
C LEU A 413 9.52 -2.42 -24.55
N SER A 414 9.58 -2.74 -25.85
CA SER A 414 10.63 -3.56 -26.45
C SER A 414 12.00 -2.87 -26.41
N ASN A 415 13.08 -3.67 -26.37
CA ASN A 415 14.48 -3.20 -26.30
C ASN A 415 14.94 -2.40 -27.52
#